data_AF-A0A329U9Z4-F1
#
_entry.id   AF-A0A329U9Z4-F1
#
_cell.length_a   1.000
_cell.length_b   1.000
_cell.length_c   1.000
_cell.angle_alpha   90.00
_cell.angle_beta   90.00
_cell.angle_gamma   90.00
#
_symmetry.space_group_name_H-M   'P 1'
#
loop_
_entity.id
_entity.type
_entity.pdbx_description
1 polymer ?
#
loop_
_entity_poly.entity_id
_entity_poly.type
_entity_poly.pdbx_seq_one_letter_code
_entity_poly.pdbx_strand_id
1 'polypeptide(L)'
;MSYEKQNFVDGQTLTAAHLNHMEEGIAAAGGFTAGAKELLLTLFENAAYKTGDAQSALNALRAEWGGSAQDVPVQSVSLSAAILNLSEGESQTLTAMVLPANAANKLVWWSVSPAGLATVAGGTVTAVKAGICTVTATVGGKSASCTVNIAQAETAQLIYTLPAETELTSGFDTGLKLLEHASTESPQYTILVDAKAGDNFDASTWPAFLHCLTETGSTANLPGFNSTSSPLNNKTEFAYYNYGGVTLSDSIEHLKTRTRYVVQIDGKKYRGGSTYCPMTEWLTSNGRITDVPQTFLIGAAQSADGSKKQQFWPGTLYQCKVYKGLLSDNRIKAYINKGW
;
A
#
# COMPACT_ATOMS: atom_id res chain seq x y z
N MET A 1 -14.91 -66.44 -25.01
CA MET A 1 -15.76 -67.15 -24.02
C MET A 1 -17.16 -66.57 -24.13
N SER A 2 -18.13 -67.35 -24.60
CA SER A 2 -19.54 -66.97 -24.56
C SER A 2 -20.08 -67.25 -23.16
N TYR A 3 -20.62 -66.23 -22.50
CA TYR A 3 -21.27 -66.41 -21.20
C TYR A 3 -22.72 -66.82 -21.44
N GLU A 4 -23.08 -68.05 -21.05
CA GLU A 4 -24.50 -68.42 -20.95
C GLU A 4 -25.07 -67.91 -19.62
N LYS A 5 -26.16 -67.17 -19.72
CA LYS A 5 -26.89 -66.66 -18.55
C LYS A 5 -27.68 -67.82 -17.93
N GLN A 6 -27.20 -68.37 -16.82
CA GLN A 6 -27.97 -69.35 -16.05
C GLN A 6 -29.12 -68.63 -15.33
N ASN A 7 -30.34 -68.77 -15.85
CA ASN A 7 -31.55 -68.35 -15.14
C ASN A 7 -32.01 -69.50 -14.25
N PHE A 8 -31.93 -69.31 -12.93
CA PHE A 8 -32.52 -70.25 -11.98
C PHE A 8 -34.03 -70.02 -11.89
N VAL A 9 -34.80 -71.11 -11.95
CA VAL A 9 -36.27 -71.08 -11.77
C VAL A 9 -36.60 -71.05 -10.28
N ASP A 10 -37.73 -70.44 -9.90
CA ASP A 10 -38.15 -70.31 -8.50
C ASP A 10 -38.14 -71.65 -7.76
N GLY A 11 -37.44 -71.70 -6.62
CA GLY A 11 -37.38 -72.85 -5.73
C GLY A 11 -36.13 -73.74 -5.83
N GLN A 12 -35.20 -73.49 -6.75
CA GLN A 12 -33.91 -74.20 -6.75
C GLN A 12 -32.92 -73.61 -5.73
N THR A 13 -32.30 -74.48 -4.92
CA THR A 13 -31.25 -74.08 -3.97
C THR A 13 -29.91 -73.97 -4.70
N LEU A 14 -29.21 -72.84 -4.55
CA LEU A 14 -27.87 -72.65 -5.10
C LEU A 14 -26.90 -73.67 -4.46
N THR A 15 -26.15 -74.38 -5.30
CA THR A 15 -25.14 -75.32 -4.84
C THR A 15 -23.80 -74.60 -4.65
N ALA A 16 -22.92 -75.16 -3.83
CA ALA A 16 -21.56 -74.64 -3.67
C ALA A 16 -20.79 -74.56 -5.00
N ALA A 17 -21.05 -75.49 -5.93
CA ALA A 17 -20.43 -75.47 -7.26
C ALA A 17 -20.91 -74.29 -8.12
N HIS A 18 -22.20 -73.93 -8.03
CA HIS A 18 -22.72 -72.75 -8.73
C HIS A 18 -22.14 -71.46 -8.16
N LEU A 19 -21.98 -71.39 -6.84
CA LEU A 19 -21.34 -70.24 -6.17
C LEU A 19 -19.87 -70.12 -6.59
N ASN A 20 -19.11 -71.21 -6.57
CA ASN A 20 -17.71 -71.22 -6.98
C ASN A 20 -17.54 -70.83 -8.46
N HIS A 21 -18.40 -71.32 -9.37
CA HIS A 21 -18.34 -70.95 -10.78
C HIS A 21 -18.71 -69.47 -11.01
N MET A 22 -19.63 -68.91 -10.22
CA MET A 22 -19.93 -67.47 -10.26
C MET A 22 -18.75 -66.64 -9.75
N GLU A 23 -18.08 -67.08 -8.68
CA GLU A 23 -16.85 -66.45 -8.17
C GLU A 23 -15.71 -66.50 -9.20
N GLU A 24 -15.53 -67.63 -9.89
CA GLU A 24 -14.56 -67.78 -10.98
C GLU A 24 -14.87 -66.85 -12.16
N GLY A 25 -16.15 -66.72 -12.55
CA GLY A 25 -16.59 -65.82 -13.60
C GLY A 25 -16.39 -64.34 -13.26
N ILE A 26 -16.62 -63.95 -12.00
CA ILE A 26 -16.35 -62.61 -11.49
C ILE A 26 -14.84 -62.33 -11.46
N ALA A 27 -14.03 -63.30 -11.06
CA ALA A 27 -12.57 -63.18 -11.06
C ALA A 27 -11.97 -63.10 -12.47
N ALA A 28 -12.62 -63.72 -13.47
CA ALA A 28 -12.20 -63.72 -14.87
C ALA A 28 -12.66 -62.46 -15.65
N ALA A 29 -13.66 -61.73 -15.15
CA ALA A 29 -14.02 -60.43 -15.68
C ALA A 29 -12.90 -59.44 -15.32
N GLY A 30 -12.01 -59.15 -16.28
CA GLY A 30 -10.93 -58.18 -16.09
C GLY A 30 -11.49 -56.88 -15.50
N GLY A 31 -11.09 -56.56 -14.28
CA GLY A 31 -11.57 -55.37 -13.57
C GLY A 31 -11.24 -54.08 -14.33
N PHE A 32 -11.58 -52.93 -13.74
CA PHE A 32 -11.27 -51.63 -14.35
C PHE A 32 -9.78 -51.53 -14.74
N THR A 33 -9.52 -51.06 -15.96
CA THR A 33 -8.16 -50.76 -16.42
C THR A 33 -7.54 -49.67 -15.54
N ALA A 34 -6.20 -49.58 -15.51
CA ALA A 34 -5.51 -48.55 -14.73
C ALA A 34 -5.99 -47.13 -15.08
N GLY A 35 -6.18 -46.82 -16.36
CA GLY A 35 -6.71 -45.53 -16.81
C GLY A 35 -8.18 -45.29 -16.43
N ALA A 36 -9.03 -46.33 -16.41
CA ALA A 36 -10.41 -46.21 -15.95
C ALA A 36 -10.49 -45.97 -14.44
N LYS A 37 -9.62 -46.64 -13.66
CA LYS A 37 -9.47 -46.42 -12.21
C LYS A 37 -9.04 -44.98 -11.92
N GLU A 38 -8.06 -44.46 -12.67
CA GLU A 38 -7.58 -43.07 -12.52
C GLU A 38 -8.66 -42.03 -12.83
N LEU A 39 -9.44 -42.23 -13.91
CA LEU A 39 -10.55 -41.36 -14.27
C LEU A 39 -11.69 -41.40 -13.23
N LEU A 40 -12.03 -42.61 -12.73
CA LEU A 40 -13.04 -42.78 -11.69
C LEU A 40 -12.62 -42.12 -10.37
N LEU A 41 -11.37 -42.32 -9.94
CA LEU A 41 -10.81 -41.63 -8.76
C LEU A 41 -10.90 -40.11 -8.93
N THR A 42 -10.50 -39.58 -10.09
CA THR A 42 -10.57 -38.14 -10.38
C THR A 42 -12.00 -37.61 -10.34
N LEU A 43 -12.97 -38.36 -10.85
CA LEU A 43 -14.39 -38.00 -10.81
C LEU A 43 -14.93 -38.00 -9.38
N PHE A 44 -14.66 -39.05 -8.60
CA PHE A 44 -15.09 -39.15 -7.21
C PHE A 44 -14.41 -38.13 -6.31
N GLU A 45 -13.14 -37.78 -6.55
CA GLU A 45 -12.44 -36.72 -5.83
C GLU A 45 -13.14 -35.36 -5.94
N ASN A 46 -13.68 -35.03 -7.10
CA ASN A 46 -14.44 -33.78 -7.28
C ASN A 46 -15.80 -33.78 -6.55
N ALA A 47 -16.36 -34.95 -6.28
CA ALA A 47 -17.69 -35.13 -5.66
C ALA A 47 -17.62 -35.40 -4.14
N ALA A 48 -16.61 -36.15 -3.68
CA ALA A 48 -16.59 -36.81 -2.38
C ALA A 48 -16.27 -35.90 -1.19
N TYR A 49 -15.50 -34.82 -1.37
CA TYR A 49 -15.17 -33.90 -0.26
C TYR A 49 -16.33 -32.97 0.13
N LYS A 50 -17.52 -33.11 -0.48
CA LYS A 50 -18.73 -32.36 -0.13
C LYS A 50 -19.58 -33.02 0.96
N THR A 51 -19.40 -34.32 1.23
CA THR A 51 -20.14 -35.09 2.26
C THR A 51 -19.26 -36.18 2.90
N GLY A 52 -19.38 -36.42 4.20
CA GLY A 52 -18.53 -37.36 4.93
C GLY A 52 -18.60 -38.82 4.45
N ASP A 53 -19.77 -39.25 3.99
CA ASP A 53 -19.98 -40.64 3.52
C ASP A 53 -19.24 -40.93 2.21
N ALA A 54 -19.19 -39.96 1.30
CA ALA A 54 -18.49 -40.09 0.04
C ALA A 54 -16.96 -40.12 0.22
N GLN A 55 -16.44 -39.46 1.26
CA GLN A 55 -15.02 -39.52 1.61
C GLN A 55 -14.58 -40.93 2.02
N SER A 56 -15.39 -41.60 2.83
CA SER A 56 -15.10 -42.96 3.30
C SER A 56 -15.07 -43.96 2.14
N ALA A 57 -16.03 -43.83 1.21
CA ALA A 57 -16.07 -44.64 -0.01
C ALA A 57 -14.84 -44.40 -0.91
N LEU A 58 -14.43 -43.15 -1.09
CA LEU A 58 -13.24 -42.81 -1.89
C LEU A 58 -11.95 -43.36 -1.27
N ASN A 59 -11.80 -43.29 0.06
CA ASN A 59 -10.64 -43.85 0.75
C ASN A 59 -10.58 -45.37 0.62
N ALA A 60 -11.73 -46.06 0.71
CA ALA A 60 -11.81 -47.50 0.49
C ALA A 60 -11.41 -47.87 -0.95
N LEU A 61 -11.87 -47.11 -1.94
CA LEU A 61 -11.54 -47.32 -3.36
C LEU A 61 -10.04 -47.14 -3.63
N ARG A 62 -9.40 -46.14 -3.02
CA ARG A 62 -7.94 -45.96 -3.09
C ARG A 62 -7.19 -47.18 -2.57
N ALA A 63 -7.58 -47.67 -1.39
CA ALA A 63 -6.96 -48.84 -0.77
C ALA A 63 -7.14 -50.12 -1.61
N GLU A 64 -8.34 -50.34 -2.15
CA GLU A 64 -8.65 -51.49 -2.99
C GLU A 64 -7.84 -51.49 -4.30
N TRP A 65 -7.58 -50.32 -4.87
CA TRP A 65 -6.87 -50.19 -6.15
C TRP A 65 -5.35 -50.04 -6.01
N GLY A 66 -4.80 -50.37 -4.84
CA GLY A 66 -3.36 -50.40 -4.58
C GLY A 66 -2.74 -49.03 -4.27
N GLY A 67 -3.56 -48.00 -4.06
CA GLY A 67 -3.13 -46.71 -3.48
C GLY A 67 -3.13 -46.76 -1.95
N SER A 68 -2.39 -45.87 -1.29
CA SER A 68 -2.47 -45.76 0.16
C SER A 68 -3.65 -44.86 0.57
N ALA A 69 -4.31 -45.18 1.69
CA ALA A 69 -5.34 -44.31 2.28
C ALA A 69 -4.77 -42.93 2.73
N GLN A 70 -3.45 -42.74 2.65
CA GLN A 70 -2.76 -41.49 2.92
C GLN A 70 -2.54 -40.60 1.69
N ASP A 71 -2.76 -41.09 0.46
CA ASP A 71 -2.59 -40.30 -0.77
C ASP A 71 -3.82 -39.45 -1.08
N VAL A 72 -4.12 -38.51 -0.17
CA VAL A 72 -5.17 -37.51 -0.35
C VAL A 72 -4.58 -36.36 -1.21
N PRO A 73 -5.01 -36.17 -2.47
CA PRO A 73 -4.46 -35.14 -3.33
C PRO A 73 -4.99 -33.75 -2.96
N VAL A 74 -4.22 -32.73 -3.30
CA VAL A 74 -4.62 -31.32 -3.15
C VAL A 74 -5.70 -30.98 -4.16
N GLN A 75 -6.80 -30.42 -3.68
CA GLN A 75 -7.94 -30.02 -4.52
C GLN A 75 -7.94 -28.52 -4.79
N SER A 76 -7.62 -27.71 -3.78
CA SER A 76 -7.52 -26.27 -3.93
C SER A 76 -6.45 -25.66 -3.02
N VAL A 77 -5.97 -24.49 -3.46
CA VAL A 77 -5.10 -23.61 -2.69
C VAL A 77 -5.74 -22.23 -2.71
N SER A 78 -5.76 -21.55 -1.57
CA SER A 78 -6.13 -20.13 -1.48
C SER A 78 -5.08 -19.37 -0.70
N LEU A 79 -5.03 -18.05 -0.89
CA LEU A 79 -4.10 -17.16 -0.20
C LEU A 79 -4.85 -16.26 0.78
N SER A 80 -4.18 -15.87 1.86
CA SER A 80 -4.74 -14.96 2.87
C SER A 80 -5.08 -13.56 2.35
N ALA A 81 -4.52 -13.17 1.21
CA ALA A 81 -4.81 -11.91 0.54
C ALA A 81 -4.72 -12.06 -0.98
N ALA A 82 -5.64 -11.40 -1.70
CA ALA A 82 -5.58 -11.29 -3.15
C ALA A 82 -4.66 -10.13 -3.62
N ILE A 83 -4.51 -9.10 -2.77
CA ILE A 83 -3.68 -7.91 -3.04
C ILE A 83 -2.89 -7.56 -1.78
N LEU A 84 -1.58 -7.32 -1.93
CA LEU A 84 -0.71 -6.69 -0.94
C LEU A 84 -0.25 -5.33 -1.45
N ASN A 85 -0.16 -4.34 -0.56
CA ASN A 85 0.42 -3.03 -0.85
C ASN A 85 1.59 -2.83 0.11
N LEU A 86 2.80 -2.75 -0.41
CA LEU A 86 4.04 -2.64 0.35
C LEU A 86 4.85 -1.44 -0.15
N SER A 87 5.72 -0.90 0.68
CA SER A 87 6.83 -0.04 0.25
C SER A 87 8.10 -0.88 0.06
N GLU A 88 9.01 -0.44 -0.82
CA GLU A 88 10.34 -1.07 -0.95
C GLU A 88 10.99 -1.22 0.44
N GLY A 89 11.51 -2.43 0.72
CA GLY A 89 12.08 -2.80 2.02
C GLY A 89 11.07 -3.39 3.01
N GLU A 90 9.76 -3.18 2.83
CA GLU A 90 8.75 -3.80 3.69
C GLU A 90 8.56 -5.29 3.40
N SER A 91 8.04 -6.02 4.39
CA SER A 91 7.72 -7.44 4.25
C SER A 91 6.38 -7.77 4.90
N GLN A 92 5.66 -8.71 4.31
CA GLN A 92 4.40 -9.22 4.85
C GLN A 92 4.26 -10.72 4.60
N THR A 93 3.68 -11.43 5.57
CA THR A 93 3.41 -12.87 5.44
C THR A 93 2.13 -13.10 4.65
N LEU A 94 2.24 -13.94 3.63
CA LEU A 94 1.17 -14.42 2.78
C LEU A 94 0.99 -15.92 3.05
N THR A 95 -0.14 -16.30 3.61
CA THR A 95 -0.40 -17.69 4.02
C THR A 95 -1.14 -18.43 2.92
N ALA A 96 -0.67 -19.62 2.55
CA ALA A 96 -1.36 -20.53 1.64
C ALA A 96 -2.20 -21.56 2.43
N MET A 97 -3.50 -21.58 2.17
CA MET A 97 -4.43 -22.56 2.73
C MET A 97 -4.70 -23.66 1.71
N VAL A 98 -4.40 -24.90 2.10
CA VAL A 98 -4.50 -26.09 1.25
C VAL A 98 -5.73 -26.90 1.68
N LEU A 99 -6.59 -27.25 0.73
CA LEU A 99 -7.73 -28.13 0.94
C LEU A 99 -7.64 -29.38 0.06
N PRO A 100 -8.07 -30.55 0.58
CA PRO A 100 -8.57 -30.77 1.94
C PRO A 100 -7.45 -30.69 3.01
N ALA A 101 -7.83 -30.44 4.27
CA ALA A 101 -6.87 -30.21 5.35
C ALA A 101 -5.99 -31.44 5.65
N ASN A 102 -6.39 -32.63 5.24
CA ASN A 102 -5.63 -33.88 5.36
C ASN A 102 -4.88 -34.28 4.07
N ALA A 103 -4.71 -33.36 3.11
CA ALA A 103 -3.92 -33.62 1.91
C ALA A 103 -2.49 -34.07 2.26
N ALA A 104 -1.97 -35.05 1.52
CA ALA A 104 -0.69 -35.71 1.80
C ALA A 104 0.51 -34.78 1.59
N ASN A 105 0.52 -34.08 0.46
CA ASN A 105 1.58 -33.15 0.08
C ASN A 105 1.11 -31.71 0.31
N LYS A 106 1.68 -31.05 1.33
CA LYS A 106 1.42 -29.63 1.66
C LYS A 106 2.61 -28.72 1.41
N LEU A 107 3.64 -29.21 0.71
CA LEU A 107 4.81 -28.40 0.41
C LEU A 107 4.42 -27.28 -0.56
N VAL A 108 4.58 -26.04 -0.11
CA VAL A 108 4.23 -24.86 -0.89
C VAL A 108 5.43 -24.34 -1.66
N TRP A 109 5.32 -24.34 -2.99
CA TRP A 109 6.28 -23.70 -3.88
C TRP A 109 5.83 -22.30 -4.18
N TRP A 110 6.73 -21.33 -3.98
CA TRP A 110 6.45 -19.92 -4.22
C TRP A 110 7.23 -19.41 -5.43
N SER A 111 6.61 -18.54 -6.21
CA SER A 111 7.27 -17.82 -7.31
C SER A 111 6.81 -16.36 -7.36
N VAL A 112 7.64 -15.51 -7.96
CA VAL A 112 7.36 -14.08 -8.17
C VAL A 112 7.56 -13.76 -9.64
N SER A 113 6.63 -13.02 -10.23
CA SER A 113 6.75 -12.51 -11.60
C SER A 113 6.19 -11.10 -11.75
N PRO A 114 6.92 -10.14 -12.35
CA PRO A 114 8.30 -10.27 -12.81
C PRO A 114 9.29 -10.39 -11.64
N ALA A 115 10.41 -11.07 -11.87
CA ALA A 115 11.47 -11.25 -10.87
C ALA A 115 12.17 -9.90 -10.55
N GLY A 116 12.75 -9.80 -9.35
CA GLY A 116 13.52 -8.63 -8.90
C GLY A 116 12.69 -7.49 -8.30
N LEU A 117 11.36 -7.55 -8.38
CA LEU A 117 10.48 -6.59 -7.68
C LEU A 117 10.19 -7.00 -6.23
N ALA A 118 9.98 -8.29 -5.98
CA ALA A 118 9.84 -8.86 -4.65
C ALA A 118 10.56 -10.21 -4.55
N THR A 119 10.80 -10.65 -3.32
CA THR A 119 11.22 -12.01 -2.99
C THR A 119 10.17 -12.67 -2.10
N VAL A 120 10.15 -14.00 -2.08
CA VAL A 120 9.25 -14.77 -1.22
C VAL A 120 9.99 -15.95 -0.62
N ALA A 121 10.00 -16.05 0.70
CA ALA A 121 10.64 -17.12 1.45
C ALA A 121 9.65 -17.67 2.48
N GLY A 122 9.22 -18.93 2.32
CA GLY A 122 8.26 -19.57 3.23
C GLY A 122 6.94 -18.80 3.38
N GLY A 123 6.49 -18.10 2.34
CA GLY A 123 5.30 -17.24 2.37
C GLY A 123 5.55 -15.82 2.88
N THR A 124 6.74 -15.48 3.38
CA THR A 124 7.09 -14.09 3.68
C THR A 124 7.49 -13.39 2.38
N VAL A 125 6.67 -12.42 1.95
CA VAL A 125 6.91 -11.59 0.77
C VAL A 125 7.67 -10.34 1.19
N THR A 126 8.83 -10.09 0.61
CA THR A 126 9.66 -8.90 0.85
C THR A 126 9.75 -8.07 -0.42
N ALA A 127 9.35 -6.80 -0.32
CA ALA A 127 9.42 -5.84 -1.41
C ALA A 127 10.86 -5.37 -1.64
N VAL A 128 11.35 -5.48 -2.87
CA VAL A 128 12.72 -5.14 -3.26
C VAL A 128 12.76 -3.85 -4.07
N LYS A 129 11.83 -3.70 -5.03
CA LYS A 129 11.79 -2.57 -5.95
C LYS A 129 10.35 -2.18 -6.29
N ALA A 130 10.11 -0.88 -6.45
CA ALA A 130 8.85 -0.29 -6.83
C ALA A 130 8.36 -0.85 -8.16
N GLY A 131 7.06 -1.11 -8.24
CA GLY A 131 6.42 -1.76 -9.38
C GLY A 131 5.29 -2.67 -8.94
N ILE A 132 4.80 -3.49 -9.86
CA ILE A 132 3.73 -4.45 -9.60
C ILE A 132 4.25 -5.84 -9.99
N CYS A 133 4.14 -6.79 -9.07
CA CYS A 133 4.43 -8.21 -9.33
C CYS A 133 3.34 -9.11 -8.78
N THR A 134 3.29 -10.34 -9.27
CA THR A 134 2.40 -11.40 -8.81
C THR A 134 3.23 -12.43 -8.05
N VAL A 135 2.80 -12.74 -6.83
CA VAL A 135 3.31 -13.85 -6.03
C VAL A 135 2.35 -15.03 -6.22
N THR A 136 2.88 -16.20 -6.59
CA THR A 136 2.08 -17.42 -6.83
C THR A 136 2.54 -18.53 -5.87
N ALA A 137 1.59 -19.14 -5.17
CA ALA A 137 1.79 -20.37 -4.40
C ALA A 137 1.27 -21.56 -5.20
N THR A 138 2.07 -22.62 -5.31
CA THR A 138 1.72 -23.88 -5.97
C THR A 138 1.88 -25.06 -5.01
N VAL A 139 0.84 -25.89 -4.88
CA VAL A 139 0.81 -27.08 -4.02
C VAL A 139 0.09 -28.20 -4.76
N GLY A 140 0.73 -29.36 -4.92
CA GLY A 140 0.09 -30.53 -5.56
C GLY A 140 -0.49 -30.25 -6.96
N GLY A 141 0.13 -29.36 -7.74
CA GLY A 141 -0.33 -28.96 -9.08
C GLY A 141 -1.47 -27.94 -9.11
N LYS A 142 -1.95 -27.48 -7.94
CA LYS A 142 -2.91 -26.36 -7.82
C LYS A 142 -2.17 -25.07 -7.47
N SER A 143 -2.69 -23.93 -7.92
CA SER A 143 -2.06 -22.64 -7.67
C SER A 143 -3.06 -21.57 -7.24
N ALA A 144 -2.57 -20.60 -6.47
CA ALA A 144 -3.26 -19.34 -6.15
C ALA A 144 -2.26 -18.19 -6.24
N SER A 145 -2.74 -17.00 -6.58
CA SER A 145 -1.90 -15.82 -6.81
C SER A 145 -2.36 -14.58 -6.03
N CYS A 146 -1.41 -13.71 -5.73
CA CYS A 146 -1.60 -12.44 -5.06
C CYS A 146 -0.85 -11.34 -5.82
N THR A 147 -1.54 -10.24 -6.13
CA THR A 147 -0.91 -9.05 -6.72
C THR A 147 -0.24 -8.24 -5.62
N VAL A 148 1.03 -7.91 -5.79
CA VAL A 148 1.81 -7.09 -4.86
C VAL A 148 2.11 -5.76 -5.55
N ASN A 149 1.53 -4.69 -5.02
CA ASN A 149 1.82 -3.32 -5.46
C ASN A 149 2.92 -2.77 -4.55
N ILE A 150 4.06 -2.41 -5.13
CA ILE A 150 5.24 -1.93 -4.41
C ILE A 150 5.43 -0.45 -4.70
N ALA A 151 5.27 0.37 -3.67
CA ALA A 151 5.63 1.79 -3.72
C ALA A 151 7.14 1.96 -3.47
N GLN A 152 7.72 3.03 -3.99
CA GLN A 152 9.13 3.38 -3.73
C GLN A 152 9.40 3.55 -2.23
N ALA A 153 10.60 3.16 -1.78
CA ALA A 153 11.05 3.38 -0.41
C ALA A 153 11.04 4.88 -0.13
N GLU A 154 10.36 5.25 0.94
CA GLU A 154 10.33 6.62 1.38
C GLU A 154 11.61 6.92 2.14
N THR A 155 12.51 7.68 1.51
CA THR A 155 13.79 8.09 2.11
C THR A 155 13.66 9.33 3.00
N ALA A 156 12.44 9.85 3.16
CA ALA A 156 12.18 11.07 3.88
C ALA A 156 12.43 10.91 5.39
N GLN A 157 13.46 11.59 5.89
CA GLN A 157 13.82 11.58 7.31
C GLN A 157 13.06 12.67 8.06
N LEU A 158 12.35 12.32 9.14
CA LEU A 158 11.74 13.31 10.03
C LEU A 158 12.84 14.13 10.73
N ILE A 159 12.87 15.44 10.49
CA ILE A 159 13.87 16.36 11.06
C ILE A 159 13.27 17.35 12.06
N TYR A 160 11.94 17.49 12.10
CA TYR A 160 11.27 18.38 13.03
C TYR A 160 9.87 17.91 13.37
N THR A 161 9.48 18.04 14.64
CA THR A 161 8.11 17.89 15.12
C THR A 161 7.83 19.04 16.10
N LEU A 162 6.68 19.69 15.94
CA LEU A 162 6.22 20.70 16.89
C LEU A 162 6.08 20.09 18.29
N PRO A 163 6.73 20.64 19.33
CA PRO A 163 6.73 20.04 20.66
C PRO A 163 5.36 20.02 21.34
N ALA A 164 4.55 21.07 21.14
CA ALA A 164 3.22 21.22 21.71
C ALA A 164 2.38 22.18 20.84
N GLU A 165 1.07 22.06 20.94
CA GLU A 165 0.15 23.05 20.34
C GLU A 165 0.55 24.46 20.78
N THR A 166 0.67 25.38 19.81
CA THR A 166 1.26 26.70 20.03
C THR A 166 0.34 27.79 19.50
N GLU A 167 0.02 28.76 20.33
CA GLU A 167 -0.65 29.98 19.89
C GLU A 167 0.31 30.87 19.08
N LEU A 168 -0.14 31.33 17.93
CA LEU A 168 0.62 32.23 17.07
C LEU A 168 0.19 33.66 17.37
N THR A 169 1.01 34.39 18.13
CA THR A 169 0.85 35.83 18.39
C THR A 169 1.95 36.66 17.74
N SER A 170 3.15 36.09 17.61
CA SER A 170 4.34 36.71 17.01
C SER A 170 5.07 35.77 16.05
N GLY A 171 4.31 34.81 15.49
CA GLY A 171 4.84 33.69 14.72
C GLY A 171 5.62 32.69 15.58
N PHE A 172 6.11 31.66 14.92
CA PHE A 172 6.83 30.56 15.51
C PHE A 172 8.09 30.27 14.67
N ASP A 173 9.22 30.10 15.36
CA ASP A 173 10.51 29.83 14.73
C ASP A 173 10.88 28.37 14.94
N THR A 174 10.99 27.61 13.86
CA THR A 174 11.36 26.21 13.96
C THR A 174 12.85 26.01 14.22
N GLY A 175 13.67 27.04 14.02
CA GLY A 175 15.14 26.94 14.03
C GLY A 175 15.72 26.19 12.82
N LEU A 176 14.89 25.59 11.96
CA LEU A 176 15.36 24.84 10.80
C LEU A 176 15.84 25.78 9.70
N LYS A 177 17.06 25.58 9.21
CA LYS A 177 17.59 26.29 8.06
C LYS A 177 17.49 25.43 6.79
N LEU A 178 16.27 25.32 6.27
CA LEU A 178 15.97 24.37 5.19
C LEU A 178 16.77 24.64 3.90
N LEU A 179 17.18 25.88 3.67
CA LEU A 179 17.74 26.33 2.40
C LEU A 179 19.15 26.94 2.55
N GLU A 180 19.85 26.75 3.68
CA GLU A 180 21.18 27.37 3.92
C GLU A 180 22.30 26.85 2.99
N HIS A 181 22.06 25.73 2.32
CA HIS A 181 22.98 25.12 1.35
C HIS A 181 22.33 24.87 -0.01
N ALA A 182 21.20 25.53 -0.31
CA ALA A 182 20.41 25.28 -1.51
C ALA A 182 21.16 25.50 -2.83
N SER A 183 22.25 26.26 -2.83
CA SER A 183 23.11 26.47 -4.00
C SER A 183 24.01 25.28 -4.35
N THR A 184 24.26 24.38 -3.39
CA THR A 184 25.18 23.24 -3.54
C THR A 184 24.51 21.89 -3.29
N GLU A 185 23.46 21.85 -2.49
CA GLU A 185 22.62 20.69 -2.23
C GLU A 185 21.23 20.92 -2.81
N SER A 186 20.68 19.93 -3.54
CA SER A 186 19.31 20.01 -4.06
C SER A 186 18.32 19.93 -2.89
N PRO A 187 17.54 21.00 -2.59
CA PRO A 187 16.61 20.98 -1.47
C PRO A 187 15.53 19.92 -1.67
N GLN A 188 15.37 18.99 -0.73
CA GLN A 188 14.26 18.05 -0.73
C GLN A 188 13.57 18.04 0.62
N TYR A 189 12.33 18.52 0.66
CA TYR A 189 11.58 18.64 1.91
C TYR A 189 10.10 18.38 1.73
N THR A 190 9.48 17.81 2.77
CA THR A 190 8.03 17.80 2.95
C THR A 190 7.68 18.52 4.24
N ILE A 191 6.90 19.59 4.12
CA ILE A 191 6.44 20.42 5.23
C ILE A 191 4.96 20.16 5.42
N LEU A 192 4.59 19.73 6.62
CA LEU A 192 3.21 19.43 7.02
C LEU A 192 2.83 20.34 8.18
N VAL A 193 1.72 21.06 8.03
CA VAL A 193 1.24 22.04 9.01
C VAL A 193 -0.24 21.84 9.25
N ASP A 194 -0.66 21.73 10.51
CA ASP A 194 -2.07 21.72 10.94
C ASP A 194 -2.29 22.98 11.77
N ALA A 195 -3.08 23.91 11.26
CA ALA A 195 -3.24 25.22 11.87
C ALA A 195 -4.65 25.79 11.63
N LYS A 196 -5.02 26.78 12.45
CA LYS A 196 -6.28 27.52 12.37
C LYS A 196 -6.05 28.98 12.66
N ALA A 197 -6.62 29.85 11.85
CA ALA A 197 -6.58 31.30 12.06
C ALA A 197 -7.57 31.72 13.14
N GLY A 198 -7.17 32.70 13.94
CA GLY A 198 -8.06 33.32 14.90
C GLY A 198 -9.21 34.04 14.20
N ASP A 199 -10.31 34.26 14.92
CA ASP A 199 -11.48 34.96 14.37
C ASP A 199 -11.14 36.41 13.98
N ASN A 200 -10.11 36.99 14.62
CA ASN A 200 -9.55 38.31 14.33
C ASN A 200 -8.48 38.31 13.21
N PHE A 201 -8.35 37.22 12.44
CA PHE A 201 -7.43 37.17 11.30
C PHE A 201 -7.79 38.22 10.25
N ASP A 202 -6.82 39.08 9.92
CA ASP A 202 -6.99 40.16 8.97
C ASP A 202 -6.02 40.03 7.79
N ALA A 203 -6.54 39.55 6.65
CA ALA A 203 -5.77 39.40 5.42
C ALA A 203 -5.27 40.75 4.85
N SER A 204 -5.87 41.88 5.22
CA SER A 204 -5.44 43.20 4.74
C SER A 204 -4.05 43.61 5.25
N THR A 205 -3.58 42.95 6.32
CA THR A 205 -2.22 43.09 6.86
C THR A 205 -1.15 42.30 6.10
N TRP A 206 -1.56 41.56 5.05
CA TRP A 206 -0.69 40.68 4.27
C TRP A 206 0.11 39.71 5.15
N PRO A 207 -0.56 38.90 5.99
CA PRO A 207 0.14 38.05 6.93
C PRO A 207 0.91 36.93 6.21
N ALA A 208 2.10 36.64 6.71
CA ALA A 208 2.92 35.54 6.25
C ALA A 208 2.51 34.24 6.97
N PHE A 209 2.34 33.17 6.22
CA PHE A 209 1.91 31.87 6.72
C PHE A 209 3.11 30.93 6.90
N LEU A 210 3.87 30.67 5.84
CA LEU A 210 5.14 29.93 5.85
C LEU A 210 6.23 30.85 5.32
N HIS A 211 7.42 30.85 5.91
CA HIS A 211 8.46 31.76 5.47
C HIS A 211 9.86 31.20 5.73
N CYS A 212 10.65 31.04 4.68
CA CYS A 212 12.07 30.72 4.73
C CYS A 212 12.72 31.37 3.50
N LEU A 213 12.98 32.67 3.60
CA LEU A 213 13.51 33.47 2.51
C LEU A 213 14.43 34.58 3.05
N THR A 214 15.37 35.03 2.21
CA THR A 214 16.13 36.26 2.49
C THR A 214 15.35 37.44 1.92
N GLU A 215 14.78 38.28 2.79
CA GLU A 215 14.12 39.49 2.35
C GLU A 215 15.17 40.46 1.80
N THR A 216 14.99 40.91 0.56
CA THR A 216 15.92 41.85 -0.09
C THR A 216 15.35 43.26 -0.19
N GLY A 217 14.10 43.46 0.24
CA GLY A 217 13.34 44.67 -0.02
C GLY A 217 12.89 44.83 -1.49
N SER A 218 13.16 43.84 -2.35
CA SER A 218 12.73 43.79 -3.74
C SER A 218 11.81 42.61 -3.99
N THR A 219 10.61 42.88 -4.49
CA THR A 219 9.65 41.85 -4.92
C THR A 219 10.10 41.10 -6.18
N ALA A 220 11.16 41.56 -6.83
CA ALA A 220 11.78 40.88 -7.96
C ALA A 220 12.91 39.91 -7.55
N ASN A 221 13.31 39.87 -6.28
CA ASN A 221 14.39 39.02 -5.77
C ASN A 221 14.10 38.49 -4.36
N LEU A 222 13.33 37.41 -4.28
CA LEU A 222 12.94 36.72 -3.05
C LEU A 222 13.51 35.29 -3.06
N PRO A 223 14.80 35.12 -2.74
CA PRO A 223 15.40 33.79 -2.65
C PRO A 223 14.83 33.04 -1.45
N GLY A 224 14.28 31.84 -1.70
CA GLY A 224 13.65 31.00 -0.69
C GLY A 224 12.17 30.73 -0.97
N PHE A 225 11.36 30.58 0.07
CA PHE A 225 9.90 30.52 -0.06
C PHE A 225 9.18 31.43 0.92
N ASN A 226 8.01 31.90 0.51
CA ASN A 226 6.98 32.41 1.38
C ASN A 226 5.61 31.84 1.01
N SER A 227 4.70 31.91 1.97
CA SER A 227 3.28 31.91 1.71
C SER A 227 2.64 33.10 2.40
N THR A 228 1.74 33.77 1.69
CA THR A 228 1.07 34.99 2.16
C THR A 228 -0.41 34.90 1.86
N SER A 229 -1.24 35.38 2.78
CA SER A 229 -2.66 35.57 2.53
C SER A 229 -2.89 36.94 1.91
N SER A 230 -3.52 36.96 0.73
CA SER A 230 -3.74 38.16 -0.05
C SER A 230 -5.20 38.61 0.04
N PRO A 231 -5.46 39.90 0.38
CA PRO A 231 -6.81 40.45 0.39
C PRO A 231 -7.35 40.67 -1.03
N LEU A 232 -6.48 40.69 -2.05
CA LEU A 232 -6.87 40.99 -3.44
C LEU A 232 -7.61 39.83 -4.10
N ASN A 233 -7.18 38.60 -3.80
CA ASN A 233 -7.76 37.38 -4.38
C ASN A 233 -8.39 36.47 -3.32
N ASN A 234 -8.34 36.86 -2.04
CA ASN A 234 -8.91 36.15 -0.90
C ASN A 234 -8.32 34.74 -0.71
N LYS A 235 -7.03 34.54 -1.01
CA LYS A 235 -6.34 33.24 -0.97
C LYS A 235 -5.07 33.29 -0.13
N THR A 236 -4.59 32.11 0.25
CA THR A 236 -3.22 31.91 0.75
C THR A 236 -2.43 31.20 -0.33
N GLU A 237 -1.42 31.87 -0.86
CA GLU A 237 -0.59 31.35 -1.95
C GLU A 237 0.81 31.08 -1.43
N PHE A 238 1.47 30.07 -1.99
CA PHE A 238 2.86 29.73 -1.72
C PHE A 238 3.71 29.99 -2.98
N ALA A 239 4.84 30.65 -2.78
CA ALA A 239 5.81 30.94 -3.80
C ALA A 239 7.19 30.41 -3.41
N TYR A 240 7.97 30.00 -4.41
CA TYR A 240 9.32 29.47 -4.27
C TYR A 240 10.24 30.11 -5.30
N TYR A 241 11.25 30.85 -4.82
CA TYR A 241 12.22 31.64 -5.60
C TYR A 241 11.53 32.47 -6.70
N ASN A 242 10.76 33.48 -6.29
CA ASN A 242 10.01 34.41 -7.15
C ASN A 242 8.91 33.80 -8.04
N TYR A 243 8.53 32.53 -7.86
CA TYR A 243 7.49 31.90 -8.66
C TYR A 243 6.38 31.36 -7.76
N GLY A 244 5.15 31.84 -7.97
CA GLY A 244 3.94 31.46 -7.22
C GLY A 244 3.15 30.35 -7.90
N GLY A 245 1.86 30.22 -7.55
CA GLY A 245 0.93 29.31 -8.23
C GLY A 245 0.48 28.09 -7.41
N VAL A 246 1.03 27.89 -6.22
CA VAL A 246 0.45 26.94 -5.25
C VAL A 246 -0.57 27.68 -4.39
N THR A 247 -1.83 27.24 -4.40
CA THR A 247 -2.86 27.73 -3.48
C THR A 247 -2.95 26.79 -2.28
N LEU A 248 -2.59 27.27 -1.10
CA LEU A 248 -2.71 26.54 0.17
C LEU A 248 -4.09 26.72 0.81
N SER A 249 -4.74 27.87 0.58
CA SER A 249 -6.13 28.11 0.95
C SER A 249 -6.81 28.93 -0.14
N ASP A 250 -7.99 28.51 -0.57
CA ASP A 250 -8.82 29.15 -1.58
C ASP A 250 -9.79 30.20 -0.99
N SER A 251 -9.86 30.30 0.35
CA SER A 251 -10.57 31.37 1.06
C SER A 251 -9.93 31.71 2.41
N ILE A 252 -10.20 32.91 2.92
CA ILE A 252 -9.85 33.29 4.30
C ILE A 252 -10.72 32.54 5.33
N GLU A 253 -11.95 32.18 4.98
CA GLU A 253 -12.82 31.41 5.89
C GLU A 253 -12.28 29.98 6.10
N HIS A 254 -11.69 29.36 5.08
CA HIS A 254 -11.00 28.07 5.22
C HIS A 254 -9.70 28.17 6.04
N LEU A 255 -9.05 29.33 6.12
CA LEU A 255 -7.95 29.53 7.07
C LEU A 255 -8.43 29.55 8.52
N LYS A 256 -9.63 30.06 8.76
CA LYS A 256 -10.26 30.12 10.10
C LYS A 256 -10.82 28.77 10.55
N THR A 257 -10.79 27.74 9.71
CA THR A 257 -11.04 26.36 10.12
C THR A 257 -9.71 25.65 10.39
N ARG A 258 -9.76 24.56 11.16
CA ARG A 258 -8.58 23.73 11.39
C ARG A 258 -8.23 23.00 10.09
N THR A 259 -7.16 23.45 9.45
CA THR A 259 -6.77 23.04 8.11
C THR A 259 -5.38 22.42 8.12
N ARG A 260 -5.25 21.32 7.37
CA ARG A 260 -3.98 20.61 7.19
C ARG A 260 -3.40 21.00 5.85
N TYR A 261 -2.21 21.60 5.86
CA TYR A 261 -1.46 22.08 4.71
C TYR A 261 -0.26 21.19 4.44
N VAL A 262 0.09 21.07 3.17
CA VAL A 262 1.24 20.32 2.69
C VAL A 262 2.00 21.14 1.66
N VAL A 263 3.31 21.21 1.81
CA VAL A 263 4.23 21.72 0.80
C VAL A 263 5.33 20.69 0.59
N GLN A 264 5.68 20.44 -0.67
CA GLN A 264 6.86 19.66 -1.05
C GLN A 264 7.78 20.49 -1.94
N ILE A 265 9.07 20.33 -1.71
CA ILE A 265 10.15 20.95 -2.47
C ILE A 265 11.06 19.82 -2.95
N ASP A 266 11.39 19.82 -4.24
CA ASP A 266 12.32 18.90 -4.90
C ASP A 266 13.23 19.66 -5.88
N GLY A 267 14.37 20.13 -5.37
CA GLY A 267 15.30 20.99 -6.09
C GLY A 267 14.65 22.31 -6.47
N LYS A 268 14.44 22.50 -7.78
CA LYS A 268 13.71 23.64 -8.36
C LYS A 268 12.20 23.44 -8.41
N LYS A 269 11.73 22.22 -8.20
CA LYS A 269 10.31 21.87 -8.28
C LYS A 269 9.66 22.04 -6.92
N TYR A 270 8.39 22.38 -6.93
CA TYR A 270 7.58 22.49 -5.72
C TYR A 270 6.11 22.24 -6.03
N ARG A 271 5.38 21.82 -5.01
CA ARG A 271 3.92 21.67 -5.06
C ARG A 271 3.35 21.81 -3.67
N GLY A 272 2.06 22.02 -3.56
CA GLY A 272 1.39 22.04 -2.27
C GLY A 272 -0.12 22.01 -2.40
N GLY A 273 -0.78 21.96 -1.26
CA GLY A 273 -2.22 21.90 -1.13
C GLY A 273 -2.63 21.85 0.34
N SER A 274 -3.90 21.54 0.58
CA SER A 274 -4.46 21.47 1.92
C SER A 274 -5.71 20.59 1.99
N THR A 275 -6.40 20.60 3.13
CA THR A 275 -7.74 20.02 3.27
C THR A 275 -8.76 20.61 2.28
N TYR A 276 -8.60 21.88 1.91
CA TYR A 276 -9.55 22.58 1.02
C TYR A 276 -9.02 22.78 -0.40
N CYS A 277 -7.71 22.61 -0.61
CA CYS A 277 -7.08 22.78 -1.92
C CYS A 277 -6.40 21.48 -2.36
N PRO A 278 -6.71 20.91 -3.53
CA PRO A 278 -6.00 19.74 -4.01
C PRO A 278 -4.51 20.04 -4.18
N MET A 279 -3.67 19.02 -4.04
CA MET A 279 -2.26 19.14 -4.37
C MET A 279 -2.10 19.58 -5.83
N THR A 280 -1.31 20.63 -6.06
CA THR A 280 -0.95 21.02 -7.41
C THR A 280 -0.10 19.95 -8.08
N GLU A 281 -0.07 19.95 -9.41
CA GLU A 281 1.05 19.37 -10.15
C GLU A 281 2.38 20.02 -9.72
N TRP A 282 3.49 19.36 -10.04
CA TRP A 282 4.82 19.93 -9.79
C TRP A 282 5.04 21.19 -10.63
N LEU A 283 5.14 22.33 -9.96
CA LEU A 283 5.58 23.58 -10.54
C LEU A 283 7.10 23.64 -10.52
N THR A 284 7.70 24.46 -11.39
CA THR A 284 9.15 24.66 -11.45
C THR A 284 9.45 26.14 -11.24
N SER A 285 10.33 26.45 -10.29
CA SER A 285 10.77 27.81 -10.08
C SER A 285 11.72 28.25 -11.19
N ASN A 286 11.53 29.48 -11.66
CA ASN A 286 12.39 30.14 -12.64
C ASN A 286 13.55 30.92 -11.99
N GLY A 287 13.51 31.11 -10.67
CA GLY A 287 14.57 31.77 -9.94
C GLY A 287 15.85 30.94 -9.86
N ARG A 288 16.99 31.62 -9.72
CA ARG A 288 18.24 30.95 -9.36
C ARG A 288 18.12 30.48 -7.91
N ILE A 289 18.32 29.18 -7.69
CA ILE A 289 18.43 28.64 -6.33
C ILE A 289 19.77 29.11 -5.74
N THR A 290 19.69 29.78 -4.60
CA THR A 290 20.83 30.37 -3.87
C THR A 290 20.65 30.09 -2.39
N ASP A 291 21.72 30.14 -1.61
CA ASP A 291 21.60 29.88 -0.18
C ASP A 291 20.71 30.90 0.53
N VAL A 292 19.91 30.42 1.47
CA VAL A 292 19.01 31.19 2.32
C VAL A 292 19.36 30.85 3.77
N PRO A 293 20.11 31.71 4.47
CA PRO A 293 20.57 31.42 5.83
C PRO A 293 19.47 31.53 6.90
N GLN A 294 18.28 32.01 6.53
CA GLN A 294 17.16 32.24 7.44
C GLN A 294 16.52 30.93 7.91
N THR A 295 16.03 30.95 9.14
CA THR A 295 15.23 29.84 9.67
C THR A 295 13.84 29.81 9.04
N PHE A 296 13.23 28.63 9.07
CA PHE A 296 11.84 28.44 8.67
C PHE A 296 10.91 28.94 9.79
N LEU A 297 10.20 30.01 9.47
CA LEU A 297 9.19 30.65 10.29
C LEU A 297 7.78 30.20 9.86
N ILE A 298 6.92 30.02 10.84
CA ILE A 298 5.48 29.81 10.65
C ILE A 298 4.76 31.00 11.29
N GLY A 299 3.94 31.69 10.52
CA GLY A 299 3.16 32.82 11.01
C GLY A 299 3.90 34.12 11.28
N ALA A 300 5.06 34.29 10.66
CA ALA A 300 5.79 35.55 10.62
C ALA A 300 6.66 35.61 9.37
N ALA A 301 6.94 36.83 8.92
CA ALA A 301 8.00 37.14 7.98
C ALA A 301 9.20 37.76 8.70
N GLN A 302 10.40 37.55 8.15
CA GLN A 302 11.61 38.22 8.60
C GLN A 302 11.76 39.56 7.87
N SER A 303 12.16 40.65 8.53
CA SER A 303 12.47 41.91 7.85
C SER A 303 13.74 41.80 6.97
N ALA A 304 13.86 42.67 5.96
CA ALA A 304 14.99 42.68 5.02
C ALA A 304 16.36 42.88 5.69
N ASP A 305 16.42 43.65 6.78
CA ASP A 305 17.62 43.85 7.59
C ASP A 305 17.86 42.73 8.62
N GLY A 306 16.99 41.72 8.67
CA GLY A 306 17.05 40.62 9.63
C GLY A 306 16.75 41.03 11.09
N SER A 307 16.40 42.29 11.36
CA SER A 307 16.33 42.82 12.73
C SER A 307 15.04 42.47 13.48
N LYS A 308 13.93 42.22 12.77
CA LYS A 308 12.61 41.99 13.38
C LYS A 308 11.73 41.03 12.59
N LYS A 309 10.78 40.41 13.30
CA LYS A 309 9.68 39.67 12.69
C LYS A 309 8.50 40.60 12.42
N GLN A 310 7.72 40.33 11.39
CA GLN A 310 6.58 41.15 10.94
C GLN A 310 5.53 40.30 10.22
N GLN A 311 4.42 40.92 9.76
CA GLN A 311 3.35 40.24 9.01
C GLN A 311 2.79 39.02 9.75
N PHE A 312 2.53 39.20 11.05
CA PHE A 312 2.01 38.14 11.91
C PHE A 312 0.57 37.81 11.58
N TRP A 313 0.15 36.58 11.85
CA TRP A 313 -1.26 36.25 11.97
C TRP A 313 -1.59 35.64 13.34
N PRO A 314 -2.72 36.06 13.94
CA PRO A 314 -3.24 35.40 15.12
C PRO A 314 -3.81 34.04 14.76
N GLY A 315 -3.49 33.01 15.55
CA GLY A 315 -4.03 31.68 15.32
C GLY A 315 -3.46 30.62 16.24
N THR A 316 -3.68 29.37 15.88
CA THR A 316 -3.16 28.19 16.59
C THR A 316 -2.46 27.29 15.60
N LEU A 317 -1.23 26.91 15.92
CA LEU A 317 -0.48 25.84 15.29
C LEU A 317 -0.67 24.58 16.12
N TYR A 318 -1.48 23.64 15.63
CA TYR A 318 -1.74 22.38 16.34
C TYR A 318 -0.60 21.39 16.15
N GLN A 319 -0.13 21.25 14.91
CA GLN A 319 0.93 20.31 14.57
C GLN A 319 1.80 20.88 13.46
N CYS A 320 3.09 20.58 13.53
CA CYS A 320 4.00 20.75 12.40
C CYS A 320 4.97 19.58 12.37
N LYS A 321 5.19 19.01 11.19
CA LYS A 321 6.29 18.08 10.94
C LYS A 321 7.03 18.49 9.68
N VAL A 322 8.35 18.41 9.73
CA VAL A 322 9.20 18.62 8.55
C VAL A 322 10.05 17.38 8.33
N TYR A 323 10.05 16.91 7.09
CA TYR A 323 10.89 15.81 6.65
C TYR A 323 11.94 16.33 5.67
N LYS A 324 13.20 15.88 5.81
CA LYS A 324 14.23 15.98 4.77
C LYS A 324 14.01 14.82 3.81
N GLY A 325 13.48 15.13 2.63
CA GLY A 325 13.02 14.19 1.61
C GLY A 325 11.52 14.31 1.31
N LEU A 326 11.07 13.56 0.30
CA LEU A 326 9.70 13.58 -0.20
C LEU A 326 8.86 12.49 0.43
N LEU A 327 7.73 12.85 1.03
CA LEU A 327 6.69 11.88 1.35
C LEU A 327 5.93 11.44 0.11
N SER A 328 5.46 10.18 0.13
CA SER A 328 4.58 9.62 -0.90
C SER A 328 3.21 10.29 -0.94
N ASP A 329 2.57 10.29 -2.12
CA ASP A 329 1.20 10.80 -2.30
C ASP A 329 0.19 10.13 -1.35
N ASN A 330 0.37 8.84 -1.06
CA ASN A 330 -0.51 8.12 -0.14
C ASN A 330 -0.39 8.63 1.29
N ARG A 331 0.83 8.92 1.78
CA ARG A 331 1.02 9.51 3.11
C ARG A 331 0.54 10.96 3.18
N ILE A 332 0.76 11.73 2.11
CA ILE A 332 0.22 13.09 2.00
C ILE A 332 -1.31 13.06 2.07
N LYS A 333 -1.97 12.20 1.27
CA LYS A 333 -3.42 12.02 1.29
C LYS A 333 -3.91 11.53 2.65
N ALA A 334 -3.21 10.59 3.28
CA ALA A 334 -3.56 10.11 4.62
C ALA A 334 -3.51 11.24 5.65
N TYR A 335 -2.45 12.06 5.63
CA TYR A 335 -2.31 13.24 6.48
C TYR A 335 -3.43 14.26 6.22
N ILE A 336 -3.67 14.65 4.96
CA ILE A 336 -4.71 15.62 4.61
C ILE A 336 -6.10 15.15 5.06
N ASN A 337 -6.41 13.84 4.95
CA ASN A 337 -7.72 13.30 5.26
C ASN A 337 -7.92 13.01 6.75
N LYS A 338 -6.92 12.43 7.43
CA LYS A 338 -7.05 11.92 8.80
C LYS A 338 -6.25 12.69 9.84
N GLY A 339 -5.27 13.48 9.41
CA GLY A 339 -4.28 14.07 10.31
C GLY A 339 -3.25 13.02 10.69
N TRP A 340 -2.67 13.18 11.87
CA TRP A 340 -1.78 12.20 12.49
C TRP A 340 -2.54 11.35 13.51
#